data_AF-A0AB39BX99-F1
#
_entry.id   AF-A0AB39BX99-F1
#
_cell.length_a   1.000
_cell.length_b   1.000
_cell.length_c   1.000
_cell.angle_alpha   90.00
_cell.angle_beta   90.00
_cell.angle_gamma   90.00
#
_symmetry.space_group_name_H-M   'P 1'
#
loop_
_entity.id
_entity.type
_entity.pdbx_description
1 polymer ?
#
loop_
_entity_poly.entity_id
_entity_poly.type
_entity_poly.pdbx_seq_one_letter_code
_entity_poly.pdbx_strand_id
1 'polypeptide(L)' 'MYRRMKFVLISLAVLFQLLTILFAFINITWALLAVAGNVASLLAVLLVFILERKKEKEEEIDYEDSDY' A
#
# COMPACT_ATOMS: atom_id res chain seq x y z
N MET A 1 0.66 11.72 -9.59
CA MET A 1 -0.17 11.56 -8.37
C MET A 1 0.26 10.37 -7.49
N TYR A 2 0.48 9.19 -8.09
CA TYR A 2 0.79 7.91 -7.40
C TYR A 2 2.00 7.94 -6.45
N ARG A 3 3.02 8.75 -6.74
CA ARG A 3 4.22 8.88 -5.91
C ARG A 3 3.89 9.36 -4.48
N ARG A 4 2.91 10.27 -4.31
CA ARG A 4 2.46 10.75 -2.99
C ARG A 4 1.59 9.71 -2.28
N MET A 5 0.69 9.03 -2.99
CA MET A 5 -0.14 7.96 -2.43
C MET A 5 0.71 6.81 -1.88
N LYS A 6 1.73 6.37 -2.64
CA LYS A 6 2.69 5.36 -2.17
C LYS A 6 3.38 5.79 -0.89
N PHE A 7 3.85 7.03 -0.83
CA PHE A 7 4.54 7.55 0.36
C PHE A 7 3.64 7.60 1.59
N VAL A 8 2.37 8.01 1.42
CA VAL A 8 1.38 8.03 2.50
C VAL A 8 1.05 6.61 2.98
N LEU A 9 0.82 5.68 2.06
CA LEU A 9 0.50 4.28 2.39
C LEU A 9 1.68 3.56 3.06
N ILE A 10 2.91 3.80 2.61
CA ILE A 10 4.12 3.26 3.23
C ILE A 10 4.32 3.86 4.63
N SER A 11 4.19 5.18 4.76
CA SER A 11 4.28 5.86 6.06
C SER A 11 3.22 5.33 7.04
N LEU A 12 1.99 5.11 6.56
CA LEU A 12 0.90 4.56 7.34
C LEU A 12 1.17 3.11 7.76
N ALA A 13 1.70 2.27 6.86
CA ALA A 13 2.09 0.91 7.17
C ALA A 13 3.17 0.87 8.27
N VAL A 14 4.21 1.69 8.15
CA VAL A 14 5.28 1.82 9.17
C VAL A 14 4.69 2.25 10.51
N LEU A 15 3.75 3.20 10.51
CA LEU A 15 3.07 3.68 11.72
C LEU A 15 2.29 2.55 12.41
N PHE A 16 1.51 1.77 11.66
CA PHE A 16 0.82 0.59 12.20
C PHE A 16 1.78 -0.46 12.75
N GLN A 17 2.97 -0.60 12.15
CA GLN A 17 4.00 -1.53 12.59
C GLN A 17 4.58 -1.10 13.94
N LEU A 18 4.87 0.19 14.12
CA LEU A 18 5.32 0.76 15.39
C LEU A 18 4.23 0.64 16.46
N LEU A 19 2.97 0.94 16.13
CA LEU A 19 1.82 0.78 17.03
C LEU A 19 1.66 -0.68 17.46
N THR A 20 1.84 -1.63 16.54
CA THR A 20 1.78 -3.07 16.84
C THR A 20 2.80 -3.46 17.89
N ILE A 21 4.06 -3.02 17.72
CA ILE A 21 5.14 -3.30 18.69
C ILE A 21 4.81 -2.66 20.03
N LEU A 22 4.32 -1.42 20.04
CA LEU A 22 3.98 -0.71 21.26
C LEU A 22 2.84 -1.40 22.03
N PHE A 23 1.77 -1.80 21.32
CA PHE A 23 0.62 -2.44 21.93
C PHE A 23 0.85 -3.91 22.28
N ALA A 24 1.82 -4.59 21.67
CA ALA A 24 2.17 -5.97 22.00
C ALA A 24 2.54 -6.15 23.49
N PHE A 25 3.10 -5.11 24.12
CA PHE A 25 3.47 -5.12 25.53
C PHE A 25 2.37 -4.60 26.48
N ILE A 26 1.33 -3.94 25.94
CA ILE A 26 0.28 -3.31 26.74
C ILE A 26 -1.01 -4.15 26.73
N ASN A 27 -1.49 -4.52 25.54
CA ASN A 27 -2.75 -5.22 25.40
C ASN A 27 -2.81 -6.00 24.08
N ILE A 28 -2.94 -7.32 24.19
CA ILE A 28 -2.87 -8.22 23.04
C ILE A 28 -4.04 -8.03 22.06
N THR A 29 -5.22 -7.60 22.54
CA THR A 29 -6.38 -7.34 21.68
C THR A 29 -6.12 -6.13 20.77
N TRP A 30 -5.53 -5.06 21.32
CA TRP A 30 -5.14 -3.88 20.53
C TRP A 30 -3.96 -4.19 19.61
N ALA A 31 -3.03 -5.04 20.03
CA ALA A 31 -1.94 -5.51 19.18
C ALA A 31 -2.47 -6.29 17.97
N LEU A 32 -3.44 -7.19 18.16
CA LEU A 32 -4.07 -7.95 17.06
C LEU A 32 -4.80 -7.04 16.07
N LEU A 33 -5.52 -6.02 16.55
CA LEU A 33 -6.13 -5.00 15.68
C LEU A 33 -5.08 -4.20 14.90
N ALA A 34 -3.98 -3.82 15.55
CA ALA A 34 -2.88 -3.11 14.89
C ALA A 34 -2.19 -3.98 13.83
N VAL A 35 -2.00 -5.28 14.09
CA VAL A 35 -1.50 -6.26 13.09
C VAL A 35 -2.46 -6.35 11.90
N ALA A 36 -3.77 -6.49 12.14
CA ALA A 36 -4.75 -6.57 11.07
C ALA A 36 -4.75 -5.30 10.19
N GLY A 37 -4.66 -4.12 10.82
CA GLY A 37 -4.50 -2.84 10.12
C GLY A 37 -3.20 -2.75 9.33
N ASN A 38 -2.09 -3.25 9.88
CA ASN A 38 -0.79 -3.31 9.20
C ASN A 38 -0.85 -4.18 7.93
N VAL A 39 -1.41 -5.39 8.04
CA VAL A 39 -1.60 -6.30 6.91
C VAL A 39 -2.49 -5.68 5.83
N ALA A 40 -3.59 -5.03 6.22
CA ALA A 40 -4.47 -4.34 5.28
C ALA A 40 -3.75 -3.19 4.55
N SER A 41 -2.92 -2.41 5.27
CA SER A 41 -2.11 -1.34 4.67
C SER A 41 -1.08 -1.89 3.69
N LEU A 42 -0.44 -3.02 4.00
CA LEU A 42 0.49 -3.71 3.09
C LEU A 42 -0.20 -4.18 1.82
N LEU A 43 -1.39 -4.78 1.93
CA LEU A 43 -2.18 -5.19 0.77
C LEU A 43 -2.58 -3.98 -0.09
N ALA A 44 -2.96 -2.86 0.52
CA ALA A 44 -3.27 -1.63 -0.20
C ALA A 44 -2.05 -1.08 -0.96
N VAL A 45 -0.85 -1.11 -0.35
CA VAL A 45 0.40 -0.74 -1.04
C VAL A 45 0.62 -1.64 -2.25
N LEU A 46 0.50 -2.96 -2.09
CA LEU A 46 0.66 -3.93 -3.17
C LEU A 46 -0.31 -3.67 -4.32
N LEU A 47 -1.58 -3.42 -4.02
CA LEU A 47 -2.59 -3.10 -5.05
C LEU A 47 -2.23 -1.83 -5.83
N VAL A 48 -1.78 -0.78 -5.15
CA VAL A 48 -1.33 0.45 -5.83
C VAL A 48 -0.17 0.17 -6.77
N PHE A 49 0.80 -0.64 -6.34
CA PHE A 49 1.91 -1.07 -7.21
C PHE A 49 1.43 -1.86 -8.43
N ILE A 50 0.50 -2.80 -8.25
CA ILE A 50 -0.05 -3.61 -9.35
C ILE A 50 -0.82 -2.72 -10.33
N LEU A 51 -1.67 -1.82 -9.85
CA LEU A 51 -2.44 -0.91 -10.69
C LEU A 51 -1.54 0.02 -11.50
N GLU A 52 -0.46 0.51 -10.90
CA GLU A 52 0.52 1.35 -11.59
C GLU A 52 1.24 0.56 -12.69
N ARG A 53 1.66 -0.68 -12.42
CA ARG A 53 2.27 -1.55 -13.44
C ARG A 53 1.29 -1.91 -14.56
N LYS A 54 -0.01 -2.00 -14.26
CA LYS A 54 -1.04 -2.22 -15.27
C LYS A 54 -1.23 -0.98 -16.14
N LYS A 55 -1.28 0.21 -15.51
CA LYS A 55 -1.43 1.47 -16.23
C LYS A 55 -0.23 1.79 -17.13
N GLU A 56 1.00 1.53 -16.67
CA GLU A 56 2.20 1.67 -17.51
C GLU A 56 2.11 0.82 -18.79
N LYS A 57 1.62 -0.43 -18.66
CA LYS A 57 1.42 -1.33 -19.81
C LYS A 57 0.28 -0.88 -20.73
N GLU A 58 -0.76 -0.26 -20.17
CA GLU A 58 -1.91 0.22 -20.93
C GLU A 58 -1.55 1.49 -21.72
N GLU A 59 -0.74 2.39 -21.14
CA GLU A 59 -0.15 3.53 -21.86
C GLU A 59 0.79 3.07 -22.99
N GLU A 60 1.61 2.03 -22.80
CA GLU A 60 2.46 1.49 -23.88
C GLU A 60 1.66 0.94 -25.08
N ILE A 61 0.47 0.36 -24.84
CA ILE A 61 -0.37 -0.22 -25.90
C ILE A 61 -1.13 0.87 -26.68
N ASP A 62 -1.57 1.93 -26.01
CA ASP A 62 -2.30 3.05 -26.64
C ASP A 62 -1.43 3.83 -27.65
N TYR A 63 -0.12 3.92 -27.40
CA TYR A 63 0.82 4.53 -28.35
C TYR A 63 1.11 3.67 -29.60
N GLU A 64 0.91 2.35 -29.55
CA GLU A 64 1.03 1.48 -30.73
C GLU A 64 -0.24 1.48 -31.60
N ASP A 65 -1.41 1.80 -31.04
CA ASP A 65 -2.69 1.83 -31.78
C ASP A 65 -3.01 3.22 -32.37
N SER A 66 -2.35 4.29 -31.92
CA SER A 66 -2.56 5.66 -32.42
C SER A 66 -1.73 6.04 -33.66
N ASP A 67 -1.10 5.07 -34.32
CA ASP A 67 -0.25 5.27 -35.51
C ASP A 67 -0.99 4.95 -36.83
N TYR A 68 -2.29 5.29 -36.92
CA TYR A 68 -3.08 5.36 -38.16
C TYR A 68 -4.01 6.58 -38.25
#